data_AF-A0A5D4SC95-F1
#
_entry.id   AF-A0A5D4SC95-F1
#
_cell.length_a   1.000
_cell.length_b   1.000
_cell.length_c   1.000
_cell.angle_alpha   90.00
_cell.angle_beta   90.00
_cell.angle_gamma   90.00
#
_symmetry.space_group_name_H-M   'P 1'
#
loop_
_entity.id
_entity.type
_entity.pdbx_description
1 polymer ?
#
loop_
_entity_poly.entity_id
_entity_poly.type
_entity_poly.pdbx_seq_one_letter_code
_entity_poly.pdbx_strand_id
1 'polypeptide(L)'
;MNLFAGIKSTDNLNPNYKGILEENSPYLREIINRWASGFVDRDNKFAYEFQTTFNSSFWELYIFTVLKHLNLSVDFSHNSPDFVVKGHKNFNIEATTANHSKDGQAEWIRNYSNEEMKNWSDGKIVNNATIRLAGSFISKSNKFPKSYSKLDHVRDCPFVLAIAPFDSPYFYLQGHQAIRRVLFWEHGQFMKCLKKVKLRNIY
;
A
#
# COMPACT_ATOMS: atom_id res chain seq x y z
N MET A 1 -2.30 -2.32 -20.59
CA MET A 1 -0.84 -2.37 -20.38
C MET A 1 -0.43 -3.81 -20.11
N ASN A 2 0.76 -4.26 -20.56
CA ASN A 2 1.29 -5.59 -20.22
C ASN A 2 2.39 -5.43 -19.16
N LEU A 3 2.09 -5.82 -17.92
CA LEU A 3 2.98 -5.65 -16.76
C LEU A 3 4.16 -6.61 -16.73
N PHE A 4 4.12 -7.67 -17.54
CA PHE A 4 5.12 -8.74 -17.59
C PHE A 4 5.98 -8.71 -18.86
N ALA A 5 5.78 -7.72 -19.73
CA ALA A 5 6.62 -7.51 -20.91
C ALA A 5 7.81 -6.60 -20.60
N GLY A 6 8.90 -6.75 -21.37
CA GLY A 6 10.02 -5.79 -21.37
C GLY A 6 10.82 -5.74 -20.07
N ILE A 7 11.09 -6.90 -19.45
CA ILE A 7 11.91 -7.03 -18.24
C ILE A 7 13.33 -6.54 -18.55
N LYS A 8 13.69 -5.33 -18.07
CA LYS A 8 14.95 -4.67 -18.43
C LYS A 8 16.17 -5.17 -17.64
N SER A 9 15.98 -5.67 -16.42
CA SER A 9 17.04 -6.23 -15.57
C SER A 9 16.44 -7.14 -14.50
N THR A 10 16.93 -8.37 -14.40
CA THR A 10 16.49 -9.37 -13.40
C THR A 10 16.99 -9.07 -11.98
N ASP A 11 18.06 -8.29 -11.86
CA ASP A 11 18.77 -8.07 -10.60
C ASP A 11 17.98 -7.18 -9.63
N ASN A 12 17.13 -6.31 -10.17
CA ASN A 12 16.35 -5.34 -9.40
C ASN A 12 14.86 -5.71 -9.25
N LEU A 13 14.46 -6.93 -9.63
CA LEU A 13 13.06 -7.35 -9.52
C LEU A 13 12.67 -7.59 -8.05
N ASN A 14 11.49 -7.11 -7.68
CA ASN A 14 10.93 -7.35 -6.35
C ASN A 14 10.66 -8.85 -6.14
N PRO A 15 10.91 -9.42 -4.93
CA PRO A 15 10.64 -10.83 -4.65
C PRO A 15 9.19 -11.28 -4.93
N ASN A 16 8.18 -10.44 -4.67
CA ASN A 16 6.79 -10.78 -5.00
C ASN A 16 6.56 -10.86 -6.51
N TYR A 17 7.15 -9.93 -7.27
CA TYR A 17 7.08 -9.97 -8.72
C TYR A 17 7.76 -11.23 -9.29
N LYS A 18 8.93 -11.60 -8.75
CA LYS A 18 9.62 -12.86 -9.09
C LYS A 18 8.75 -14.08 -8.80
N GLY A 19 8.12 -14.14 -7.62
CA GLY A 19 7.19 -15.22 -7.28
C GLY A 19 6.06 -15.38 -8.30
N ILE A 20 5.48 -14.29 -8.79
CA ILE A 20 4.44 -14.33 -9.83
C ILE A 20 4.98 -14.76 -11.20
N LEU A 21 6.24 -14.42 -11.52
CA LEU A 21 6.89 -14.87 -12.75
C LEU A 21 7.19 -16.37 -12.74
N GLU A 22 7.61 -16.89 -11.59
CA GLU A 22 7.98 -18.29 -11.38
C GLU A 22 6.77 -19.24 -11.36
N GLU A 23 5.55 -18.71 -11.21
CA GLU A 23 4.33 -19.51 -11.34
C GLU A 23 4.22 -20.16 -12.73
N ASN A 24 4.14 -21.50 -12.75
CA ASN A 24 4.03 -22.28 -13.98
C ASN A 24 2.77 -21.90 -14.80
N SER A 25 1.65 -21.65 -14.12
CA SER A 25 0.40 -21.29 -14.77
C SER A 25 0.39 -19.80 -15.16
N PRO A 26 0.04 -19.45 -16.40
CA PRO A 26 -0.07 -18.04 -16.81
C PRO A 26 -1.29 -17.33 -16.22
N TYR A 27 -2.24 -18.08 -15.65
CA TYR A 27 -3.54 -17.56 -15.21
C TYR A 27 -3.44 -16.37 -14.25
N LEU A 28 -2.50 -16.41 -13.30
CA LEU A 28 -2.27 -15.31 -12.37
C LEU A 28 -1.81 -14.03 -13.10
N ARG A 29 -0.87 -14.17 -14.05
CA ARG A 29 -0.37 -13.06 -14.87
C ARG A 29 -1.45 -12.51 -15.79
N GLU A 30 -2.30 -13.37 -16.33
CA GLU A 30 -3.45 -12.97 -17.15
C GLU A 30 -4.48 -12.16 -16.35
N ILE A 31 -4.79 -12.57 -15.12
CA ILE A 31 -5.66 -11.81 -14.22
C ILE A 31 -5.07 -10.43 -13.94
N ILE A 32 -3.79 -10.37 -13.57
CA ILE A 32 -3.12 -9.11 -13.23
C ILE A 32 -3.06 -8.17 -14.45
N ASN A 33 -2.79 -8.70 -15.65
CA ASN A 33 -2.88 -7.90 -16.88
C ASN A 33 -4.30 -7.44 -17.20
N ARG A 34 -5.33 -8.25 -16.85
CA ARG A 34 -6.73 -7.85 -16.99
C ARG A 34 -7.11 -6.72 -16.03
N TRP A 35 -6.59 -6.74 -14.81
CA TRP A 35 -6.72 -5.64 -13.84
C TRP A 35 -6.15 -4.33 -14.39
N ALA A 36 -5.02 -4.40 -15.12
CA ALA A 36 -4.40 -3.24 -15.77
C ALA A 36 -5.13 -2.75 -17.02
N SER A 37 -6.22 -3.41 -17.45
CA SER A 37 -7.00 -2.99 -18.61
C SER A 37 -7.80 -1.73 -18.29
N GLY A 38 -7.47 -0.63 -18.98
CA GLY A 38 -8.02 0.70 -18.77
C GLY A 38 -7.24 1.56 -17.78
N PHE A 39 -6.19 1.02 -17.14
CA PHE A 39 -5.28 1.80 -16.31
C PHE A 39 -4.37 2.65 -17.20
N VAL A 40 -4.25 3.94 -16.90
CA VAL A 40 -3.40 4.88 -17.66
C VAL A 40 -2.07 5.08 -16.94
N ASP A 41 -0.98 4.63 -17.57
CA ASP A 41 0.40 4.87 -17.11
C ASP A 41 0.85 6.27 -17.56
N ARG A 42 0.57 7.27 -16.73
CA ARG A 42 0.71 8.71 -17.04
C ARG A 42 2.16 9.11 -17.36
N ASP A 43 3.15 8.48 -16.73
CA ASP A 43 4.56 8.84 -16.84
C ASP A 43 5.45 7.70 -17.40
N ASN A 44 4.83 6.62 -17.88
CA ASN A 44 5.50 5.42 -18.40
C ASN A 44 6.44 4.74 -17.40
N LYS A 45 6.19 4.89 -16.09
CA LYS A 45 6.96 4.23 -15.03
C LYS A 45 6.18 3.12 -14.33
N PHE A 46 4.87 3.04 -14.48
CA PHE A 46 4.06 2.12 -13.70
C PHE A 46 4.50 0.66 -13.85
N ALA A 47 4.73 0.21 -15.09
CA ALA A 47 5.19 -1.17 -15.33
C ALA A 47 6.56 -1.43 -14.69
N TYR A 48 7.47 -0.47 -14.72
CA TYR A 48 8.77 -0.58 -14.07
C TYR A 48 8.64 -0.65 -12.54
N GLU A 49 7.85 0.23 -11.94
CA GLU A 49 7.63 0.24 -10.49
C GLU A 49 6.90 -1.02 -10.00
N PHE A 50 5.97 -1.55 -10.80
CA PHE A 50 5.33 -2.84 -10.54
C PHE A 50 6.36 -3.98 -10.49
N GLN A 51 7.40 -3.93 -11.33
CA GLN A 51 8.45 -4.93 -11.39
C GLN A 51 9.48 -4.80 -10.25
N THR A 52 9.86 -3.58 -9.86
CA THR A 52 10.97 -3.32 -8.93
C THR A 52 10.55 -3.02 -7.50
N THR A 53 9.45 -2.29 -7.31
CA THR A 53 8.94 -1.85 -5.99
C THR A 53 7.73 -2.67 -5.56
N PHE A 54 6.88 -3.04 -6.52
CA PHE A 54 5.72 -3.92 -6.40
C PHE A 54 4.58 -3.39 -5.50
N ASN A 55 4.79 -3.27 -4.19
CA ASN A 55 3.70 -3.06 -3.23
C ASN A 55 2.83 -1.82 -3.52
N SER A 56 3.44 -0.68 -3.85
CA SER A 56 2.71 0.56 -4.18
C SER A 56 1.89 0.41 -5.47
N SER A 57 2.54 -0.02 -6.55
CA SER A 57 1.89 -0.19 -7.85
C SER A 57 0.83 -1.29 -7.81
N PHE A 58 1.06 -2.38 -7.08
CA PHE A 58 0.07 -3.42 -6.85
C PHE A 58 -1.15 -2.89 -6.11
N TRP A 59 -0.95 -2.07 -5.08
CA TRP A 59 -2.03 -1.46 -4.32
C TRP A 59 -2.86 -0.48 -5.17
N GLU A 60 -2.21 0.37 -5.96
CA GLU A 60 -2.88 1.23 -6.93
C GLU A 60 -3.68 0.42 -7.97
N LEU A 61 -3.08 -0.64 -8.53
CA LEU A 61 -3.75 -1.52 -9.48
C LEU A 61 -4.98 -2.19 -8.88
N TYR A 62 -4.88 -2.65 -7.63
CA TYR A 62 -5.98 -3.26 -6.90
C TYR A 62 -7.11 -2.24 -6.67
N ILE A 63 -6.81 -1.03 -6.21
CA ILE A 63 -7.80 0.04 -6.04
C ILE A 63 -8.50 0.34 -7.36
N PHE A 64 -7.75 0.52 -8.45
CA PHE A 64 -8.34 0.76 -9.77
C PHE A 64 -9.29 -0.36 -10.19
N THR A 65 -8.89 -1.60 -9.96
CA THR A 65 -9.73 -2.78 -10.25
C THR A 65 -11.01 -2.76 -9.43
N VAL A 66 -10.94 -2.46 -8.14
CA VAL A 66 -12.12 -2.31 -7.28
C VAL A 66 -13.04 -1.20 -7.80
N LEU A 67 -12.51 -0.02 -8.15
CA LEU A 67 -13.30 1.08 -8.72
C LEU A 67 -14.00 0.66 -10.01
N LYS A 68 -13.29 -0.03 -10.90
CA LYS A 68 -13.85 -0.58 -12.15
C LYS A 68 -14.98 -1.56 -11.88
N HIS A 69 -14.80 -2.48 -10.93
CA HIS A 69 -15.84 -3.44 -10.53
C HIS A 69 -17.07 -2.76 -9.91
N LEU A 70 -16.90 -1.61 -9.27
CA LEU A 70 -17.98 -0.78 -8.74
C LEU A 70 -18.59 0.18 -9.78
N ASN A 71 -18.19 0.08 -11.05
CA ASN A 71 -18.60 0.99 -12.13
C ASN A 71 -18.28 2.47 -11.85
N LEU A 72 -17.22 2.75 -11.10
CA LEU A 72 -16.74 4.10 -10.83
C LEU A 72 -15.65 4.46 -11.84
N SER A 73 -15.82 5.61 -12.51
CA SER A 73 -14.88 6.07 -13.52
C SER A 73 -13.76 6.90 -12.89
N VAL A 74 -12.53 6.73 -13.38
CA VAL A 74 -11.36 7.49 -12.94
C VAL A 74 -11.00 8.55 -13.99
N ASP A 75 -10.74 9.76 -13.52
CA ASP A 75 -10.12 10.83 -14.31
C ASP A 75 -8.59 10.74 -14.21
N PHE A 76 -7.94 10.38 -15.31
CA PHE A 76 -6.48 10.31 -15.38
C PHE A 76 -5.82 11.59 -15.89
N SER A 77 -6.58 12.69 -16.06
CA SER A 77 -6.02 13.98 -16.49
C SER A 77 -5.18 14.68 -15.39
N HIS A 78 -5.29 14.23 -14.14
CA HIS A 78 -4.53 14.73 -13.00
C HIS A 78 -3.53 13.68 -12.50
N ASN A 79 -2.32 14.10 -12.13
CA ASN A 79 -1.26 13.20 -11.60
C ASN A 79 -1.33 12.98 -10.08
N SER A 80 -2.18 13.73 -9.37
CA SER A 80 -2.28 13.66 -7.91
C SER A 80 -3.62 14.23 -7.46
N PRO A 81 -4.31 13.63 -6.47
CA PRO A 81 -4.04 12.34 -5.83
C PRO A 81 -4.07 11.18 -6.84
N ASP A 82 -3.67 9.98 -6.42
CA ASP A 82 -3.50 8.85 -7.35
C ASP A 82 -4.73 8.59 -8.22
N PHE A 83 -5.93 8.73 -7.63
CA PHE A 83 -7.22 8.62 -8.32
C PHE A 83 -8.14 9.81 -8.07
N VAL A 84 -8.64 10.40 -9.15
CA VAL A 84 -9.78 11.33 -9.13
C VAL A 84 -11.00 10.56 -9.63
N VAL A 85 -11.97 10.29 -8.77
CA VAL A 85 -13.09 9.39 -9.06
C VAL A 85 -14.36 10.18 -9.34
N LYS A 86 -14.99 9.87 -10.48
CA LYS A 86 -16.29 10.44 -10.88
C LYS A 86 -17.41 9.60 -10.30
N GLY A 87 -18.33 10.26 -9.59
CA GLY A 87 -19.50 9.65 -8.97
C GLY A 87 -20.59 10.67 -8.71
N HIS A 88 -21.59 10.35 -7.88
CA HIS A 88 -22.64 11.31 -7.49
C HIS A 88 -22.06 12.59 -6.86
N LYS A 89 -21.04 12.42 -6.01
CA LYS A 89 -20.07 13.47 -5.69
C LYS A 89 -18.71 12.94 -6.07
N ASN A 90 -17.94 13.74 -6.81
CA ASN A 90 -16.55 13.41 -7.09
C ASN A 90 -15.79 13.29 -5.78
N PHE A 91 -14.84 12.36 -5.73
CA PHE A 91 -13.96 12.19 -4.59
C PHE A 91 -12.57 11.77 -5.05
N ASN A 92 -11.59 11.95 -4.18
CA ASN A 92 -10.19 11.68 -4.49
C ASN A 92 -9.67 10.57 -3.60
N ILE A 93 -8.82 9.71 -4.14
CA ILE A 93 -8.13 8.66 -3.38
C ILE A 93 -6.64 8.86 -3.52
N GLU A 94 -5.95 8.96 -2.38
CA GLU A 94 -4.51 8.81 -2.29
C GLU A 94 -4.21 7.40 -1.79
N ALA A 95 -3.49 6.63 -2.60
CA ALA A 95 -3.00 5.31 -2.25
C ALA A 95 -1.65 5.42 -1.53
N THR A 96 -1.46 4.61 -0.50
CA THR A 96 -0.18 4.51 0.18
C THR A 96 -0.01 3.15 0.82
N THR A 97 1.23 2.74 1.01
CA THR A 97 1.58 1.48 1.63
C THR A 97 2.36 1.72 2.92
N ALA A 98 2.03 1.00 3.98
CA ALA A 98 2.82 0.93 5.19
C ALA A 98 3.78 -0.26 5.09
N ASN A 99 4.94 -0.04 4.48
CA ASN A 99 5.97 -1.07 4.28
C ASN A 99 6.78 -1.32 5.57
N HIS A 100 7.54 -2.42 5.61
CA HIS A 100 8.49 -2.72 6.68
C HIS A 100 9.49 -1.56 6.95
N SER A 101 10.04 -1.51 8.15
CA SER A 101 11.14 -0.59 8.48
C SER A 101 12.47 -1.05 7.87
N LYS A 102 13.47 -0.18 7.79
CA LYS A 102 14.82 -0.52 7.29
C LYS A 102 15.42 -1.73 8.01
N ASP A 103 15.23 -1.82 9.33
CA ASP A 103 15.71 -2.93 10.16
C ASP A 103 14.63 -4.00 10.41
N GLY A 104 13.48 -3.89 9.74
CA GLY A 104 12.36 -4.81 9.86
C GLY A 104 12.42 -5.90 8.80
N GLN A 105 11.87 -7.07 9.12
CA GLN A 105 11.71 -8.14 8.14
C GLN A 105 10.64 -7.75 7.11
N ALA A 106 10.98 -7.84 5.83
CA ALA A 106 10.05 -7.59 4.74
C ALA A 106 8.98 -8.69 4.65
N GLU A 107 7.79 -8.34 4.16
CA GLU A 107 6.65 -9.27 4.16
C GLU A 107 6.86 -10.51 3.28
N TRP A 108 7.67 -10.39 2.23
CA TRP A 108 7.99 -11.48 1.31
C TRP A 108 8.96 -12.50 1.93
N ILE A 109 9.61 -12.17 3.06
CA ILE A 109 10.46 -13.11 3.80
C ILE A 109 9.55 -13.92 4.73
N ARG A 110 8.78 -14.85 4.15
CA ARG A 110 7.84 -15.72 4.88
C ARG A 110 8.16 -17.19 4.65
N ASN A 111 8.31 -17.96 5.72
CA ASN A 111 8.22 -19.43 5.67
C ASN A 111 7.27 -19.94 6.76
N TYR A 112 6.42 -20.90 6.40
CA TYR A 112 5.38 -21.43 7.29
C TYR A 112 5.92 -22.47 8.28
N SER A 113 7.17 -22.34 8.73
CA SER A 113 7.71 -23.20 9.78
C SER A 113 7.06 -22.87 11.13
N ASN A 114 6.88 -23.90 11.96
CA ASN A 114 6.32 -23.71 13.30
C ASN A 114 7.16 -22.76 14.16
N GLU A 115 8.47 -22.71 13.95
CA GLU A 115 9.37 -21.79 14.66
C GLU A 115 9.18 -20.34 14.23
N GLU A 116 9.06 -20.09 12.92
CA GLU A 116 8.81 -18.74 12.40
C GLU A 116 7.43 -18.22 12.80
N MET A 117 6.40 -19.06 12.73
CA MET A 117 5.06 -18.68 13.17
C MET A 117 5.02 -18.30 14.66
N LYS A 118 5.80 -18.99 15.51
CA LYS A 118 5.95 -18.60 16.94
C LYS A 118 6.61 -17.23 17.10
N ASN A 119 7.50 -16.86 16.18
CA ASN A 119 8.15 -15.53 16.18
C ASN A 119 7.19 -14.41 15.74
N TRP A 120 6.03 -14.73 15.16
CA TRP A 120 5.03 -13.80 14.66
C TRP A 120 3.67 -14.01 15.35
N SER A 121 3.64 -13.79 16.67
CA SER A 121 2.37 -13.79 17.41
C SER A 121 1.42 -12.69 16.94
N ASP A 122 0.11 -12.93 17.07
CA ASP A 122 -0.95 -11.95 16.72
C ASP A 122 -0.68 -10.57 17.32
N GLY A 123 -0.26 -10.53 18.59
CA GLY A 123 0.09 -9.29 19.29
C GLY A 123 1.25 -8.56 18.63
N LYS A 124 2.29 -9.26 18.18
CA LYS A 124 3.44 -8.67 17.49
C LYS A 124 3.04 -8.14 16.11
N ILE A 125 2.27 -8.92 15.34
CA ILE A 125 1.77 -8.53 14.01
C ILE A 125 0.93 -7.24 14.13
N VAL A 126 -0.07 -7.23 15.02
CA VAL A 126 -0.95 -6.06 15.19
C VAL A 126 -0.15 -4.85 15.70
N ASN A 127 0.78 -5.03 16.64
CA ASN A 127 1.61 -3.92 17.15
C ASN A 127 2.49 -3.31 16.05
N ASN A 128 3.17 -4.14 15.25
CA ASN A 128 4.02 -3.69 14.15
C ASN A 128 3.19 -2.94 13.10
N ALA A 129 2.10 -3.55 12.63
CA ALA A 129 1.18 -2.93 11.68
C ALA A 129 0.65 -1.58 12.19
N THR A 130 0.29 -1.48 13.49
CA THR A 130 -0.21 -0.23 14.09
C THR A 130 0.82 0.90 13.96
N ILE A 131 2.10 0.62 14.26
CA ILE A 131 3.18 1.63 14.18
C ILE A 131 3.36 2.10 12.73
N ARG A 132 3.41 1.17 11.78
CA ARG A 132 3.66 1.48 10.36
C ARG A 132 2.48 2.17 9.69
N LEU A 133 1.26 1.74 9.99
CA LEU A 133 0.03 2.41 9.57
C LEU A 133 -0.06 3.82 10.12
N ALA A 134 0.23 4.03 11.42
CA ALA A 134 0.21 5.37 12.01
C ALA A 134 1.19 6.32 11.30
N GLY A 135 2.40 5.87 11.00
CA GLY A 135 3.38 6.68 10.26
C GLY A 135 2.89 7.07 8.86
N SER A 136 2.32 6.12 8.12
CA SER A 136 1.79 6.36 6.77
C SER A 136 0.58 7.30 6.80
N PHE A 137 -0.33 7.09 7.74
CA PHE A 137 -1.51 7.92 7.97
C PHE A 137 -1.10 9.36 8.30
N ILE A 138 -0.27 9.56 9.31
CA ILE A 138 0.18 10.90 9.75
C ILE A 138 0.90 11.63 8.61
N SER A 139 1.77 10.94 7.87
CA SER A 139 2.51 11.53 6.74
C SER A 139 1.56 12.09 5.68
N LYS A 140 0.62 11.27 5.18
CA LYS A 140 -0.30 11.66 4.11
C LYS A 140 -1.37 12.64 4.60
N SER A 141 -1.87 12.46 5.83
CA SER A 141 -2.79 13.41 6.48
C SER A 141 -2.17 14.79 6.65
N ASN A 142 -0.88 14.88 7.00
CA ASN A 142 -0.17 16.16 7.10
C ASN A 142 0.12 16.78 5.73
N LYS A 143 0.26 15.96 4.69
CA LYS A 143 0.46 16.43 3.30
C LYS A 143 -0.83 17.03 2.72
N PHE A 144 -2.00 16.52 3.12
CA PHE A 144 -3.30 16.98 2.63
C PHE A 144 -3.49 18.51 2.69
N PRO A 145 -3.47 19.18 3.85
CA PRO A 145 -3.69 20.63 3.92
C PRO A 145 -2.56 21.46 3.27
N LYS A 146 -1.37 20.87 3.10
CA LYS A 146 -0.19 21.56 2.55
C LYS A 146 -0.13 21.52 1.03
N SER A 147 -0.68 20.47 0.42
CA SER A 147 -0.52 20.14 -1.00
C SER A 147 -1.84 19.75 -1.64
N TYR A 148 -2.43 18.59 -1.30
CA TYR A 148 -3.59 18.05 -2.01
C TYR A 148 -4.78 19.00 -1.99
N SER A 149 -5.08 19.62 -0.84
CA SER A 149 -6.24 20.51 -0.68
C SER A 149 -6.16 21.80 -1.52
N LYS A 150 -4.99 22.14 -2.05
CA LYS A 150 -4.78 23.33 -2.90
C LYS A 150 -5.13 23.06 -4.36
N LEU A 151 -5.20 21.79 -4.77
CA LEU A 151 -5.52 21.39 -6.13
C LEU A 151 -7.01 21.62 -6.42
N ASP A 152 -7.33 22.22 -7.57
CA ASP A 152 -8.70 22.62 -7.90
C ASP A 152 -9.67 21.43 -7.98
N HIS A 153 -9.22 20.28 -8.50
CA HIS A 153 -10.01 19.05 -8.59
C HIS A 153 -10.14 18.28 -7.26
N VAL A 154 -9.41 18.71 -6.21
CA VAL A 154 -9.52 18.15 -4.86
C VAL A 154 -10.36 19.00 -3.95
N ARG A 155 -10.38 20.32 -4.17
CA ARG A 155 -11.12 21.27 -3.35
C ARG A 155 -12.60 20.89 -3.31
N ASP A 156 -13.18 20.99 -2.11
CA ASP A 156 -14.60 20.69 -1.84
C ASP A 156 -15.06 19.25 -2.20
N CYS A 157 -14.12 18.34 -2.49
CA CYS A 157 -14.38 16.93 -2.74
C CYS A 157 -13.90 16.08 -1.55
N PRO A 158 -14.62 14.99 -1.19
CA PRO A 158 -14.13 14.05 -0.20
C PRO A 158 -12.75 13.50 -0.58
N PHE A 159 -11.89 13.34 0.43
CA PHE A 159 -10.55 12.81 0.28
C PHE A 159 -10.41 11.50 1.07
N VAL A 160 -10.06 10.43 0.36
CA VAL A 160 -9.90 9.09 0.90
C VAL A 160 -8.42 8.75 0.93
N LEU A 161 -7.95 8.31 2.08
CA LEU A 161 -6.60 7.77 2.23
C LEU A 161 -6.67 6.24 2.26
N ALA A 162 -6.26 5.59 1.17
CA ALA A 162 -6.28 4.14 1.04
C ALA A 162 -4.91 3.55 1.44
N ILE A 163 -4.83 2.92 2.62
CA ILE A 163 -3.57 2.41 3.18
C ILE A 163 -3.53 0.89 3.19
N ALA A 164 -2.51 0.27 2.58
CA ALA A 164 -2.25 -1.17 2.69
C ALA A 164 -1.05 -1.48 3.63
N PRO A 165 -1.19 -2.39 4.62
CA PRO A 165 -0.13 -2.70 5.59
C PRO A 165 0.80 -3.82 5.09
N PHE A 166 1.83 -3.51 4.33
CA PHE A 166 2.86 -4.49 3.91
C PHE A 166 4.07 -4.47 4.87
N ASP A 167 3.81 -4.40 6.18
CA ASP A 167 4.80 -4.05 7.19
C ASP A 167 5.68 -5.21 7.67
N SER A 168 5.21 -6.44 7.50
CA SER A 168 5.86 -7.64 8.05
C SER A 168 5.35 -8.93 7.42
N PRO A 169 6.05 -10.06 7.59
CA PRO A 169 5.51 -11.38 7.31
C PRO A 169 4.15 -11.58 7.99
N TYR A 170 3.24 -12.25 7.30
CA TYR A 170 1.87 -12.49 7.79
C TYR A 170 1.07 -11.21 8.08
N PHE A 171 1.43 -10.08 7.47
CA PHE A 171 0.74 -8.80 7.68
C PHE A 171 -0.79 -8.89 7.58
N TYR A 172 -1.32 -9.79 6.75
CA TYR A 172 -2.76 -9.98 6.56
C TYR A 172 -3.49 -10.44 7.84
N LEU A 173 -2.78 -11.05 8.80
CA LEU A 173 -3.36 -11.51 10.07
C LEU A 173 -3.78 -10.36 10.99
N GLN A 174 -3.31 -9.12 10.78
CA GLN A 174 -3.74 -7.98 11.60
C GLN A 174 -5.23 -7.63 11.42
N GLY A 175 -5.85 -8.04 10.31
CA GLY A 175 -7.27 -7.80 10.01
C GLY A 175 -7.63 -6.31 10.02
N HIS A 176 -8.59 -5.91 10.85
CA HIS A 176 -8.92 -4.49 11.07
C HIS A 176 -8.37 -3.95 12.39
N GLN A 177 -7.67 -4.77 13.18
CA GLN A 177 -7.26 -4.41 14.54
C GLN A 177 -6.26 -3.27 14.53
N ALA A 178 -5.23 -3.34 13.68
CA ALA A 178 -4.18 -2.33 13.66
C ALA A 178 -4.70 -0.96 13.20
N ILE A 179 -5.52 -0.92 12.15
CA ILE A 179 -6.09 0.35 11.67
C ILE A 179 -7.09 0.96 12.67
N ARG A 180 -7.90 0.13 13.38
CA ARG A 180 -8.77 0.62 14.45
C ARG A 180 -7.99 1.24 15.61
N ARG A 181 -6.83 0.66 15.96
CA ARG A 181 -5.92 1.26 16.97
C ARG A 181 -5.43 2.65 16.55
N VAL A 182 -5.10 2.82 15.26
CA VAL A 182 -4.66 4.12 14.71
C VAL A 182 -5.79 5.15 14.73
N LEU A 183 -7.00 4.76 14.32
CA LEU A 183 -8.12 5.68 14.15
C LEU A 183 -8.88 6.01 15.45
N PHE A 184 -9.07 5.03 16.33
CA PHE A 184 -10.02 5.11 17.45
C PHE A 184 -9.39 4.91 18.83
N TRP A 185 -8.06 4.79 18.92
CA TRP A 185 -7.38 4.72 20.21
C TRP A 185 -7.84 3.51 21.07
N GLU A 186 -8.19 2.38 20.46
CA GLU A 186 -8.50 1.17 21.23
C GLU A 186 -7.19 0.55 21.77
N HIS A 187 -6.99 0.60 23.10
CA HIS A 187 -5.80 0.25 23.88
C HIS A 187 -4.77 1.38 24.10
N GLY A 188 -4.85 2.02 25.28
CA GLY A 188 -3.99 3.10 25.78
C GLY A 188 -2.50 2.77 26.00
N GLN A 189 -1.88 1.88 25.21
CA GLN A 189 -0.45 1.56 25.29
C GLN A 189 0.42 2.23 24.22
N PHE A 190 -0.15 2.82 23.14
CA PHE A 190 0.66 3.34 22.03
C PHE A 190 1.57 4.53 22.43
N MET A 191 1.11 5.43 23.32
CA MET A 191 1.93 6.55 23.79
C MET A 191 3.11 6.14 24.68
N LYS A 192 3.10 4.94 25.29
CA LYS A 192 4.29 4.42 26.00
C LYS A 192 5.38 3.99 25.00
N CYS A 193 5.01 3.48 23.83
CA CYS A 193 5.96 3.12 22.78
C CYS A 193 6.53 4.36 22.07
N LEU A 194 5.70 5.34 21.71
CA LEU A 194 6.19 6.57 21.07
C LEU A 194 7.10 7.41 21.98
N LYS A 195 6.83 7.46 23.29
CA LYS A 195 7.75 8.08 24.26
C LYS A 195 9.08 7.32 24.38
N LYS A 196 9.07 5.98 24.32
CA LYS A 196 10.31 5.17 24.31
C LYS A 196 11.12 5.32 23.02
N VAL A 197 10.47 5.47 21.87
CA VAL A 197 11.17 5.64 20.57
C VAL A 197 11.82 7.03 20.48
N LYS A 198 11.18 8.10 21.00
CA LYS A 198 11.82 9.43 21.09
C LYS A 198 13.00 9.49 22.07
N LEU A 199 13.08 8.60 23.07
CA LEU A 199 14.15 8.57 24.06
C LEU A 199 15.36 7.71 23.66
N ARG A 200 15.31 6.98 22.53
CA ARG A 200 16.43 6.14 22.06
C ARG A 200 17.31 6.79 20.99
N ASN A 201 16.95 7.98 20.48
CA ASN A 201 17.73 8.72 19.48
C ASN A 201 18.35 10.01 20.04
N ILE A 202 18.51 10.10 21.36
CA ILE A 202 19.32 11.13 22.01
C ILE A 202 20.16 10.37 23.03
N TYR A 203 21.35 9.93 22.63
CA TYR A 203 22.61 9.79 23.37
C TYR A 203 23.59 9.08 22.45
#